data_AF-A0A7R9NRU6-F1
#
_entry.id   AF-A0A7R9NRU6-F1
#
_cell.length_a   1.000
_cell.length_b   1.000
_cell.length_c   1.000
_cell.angle_alpha   90.00
_cell.angle_beta   90.00
_cell.angle_gamma   90.00
#
_symmetry.space_group_name_H-M   'P 1'
#
loop_
_entity.id
_entity.type
_entity.pdbx_description
1 polymer ?
#
loop_
_entity_poly.entity_id
_entity_poly.type
_entity_poly.pdbx_seq_one_letter_code
_entity_poly.pdbx_strand_id
1 'polypeptide(L)' 'LNPQIGIASLNVAGLADHDKRHNILDKIKDFEIMCLQETHITKIPYLN' A
#
# COMPACT_ATOMS: atom_id res chain seq x y z
N LEU A 1 -22.15 7.89 17.05
CA LEU A 1 -21.66 7.03 15.95
C LEU A 1 -20.27 6.56 16.37
N ASN A 2 -20.04 5.25 16.54
CA ASN A 2 -18.69 4.74 16.82
C ASN A 2 -17.85 4.91 15.55
N PRO A 3 -16.69 5.57 15.61
CA PRO A 3 -15.80 5.61 14.44
C PRO A 3 -15.32 4.19 14.15
N GLN A 4 -15.64 3.67 12.96
CA GLN A 4 -15.04 2.45 12.44
C GLN A 4 -13.78 2.83 11.70
N ILE A 5 -12.65 2.26 12.12
CA ILE A 5 -11.38 2.46 11.42
C ILE A 5 -11.32 1.52 10.22
N GLY A 6 -11.14 2.08 9.03
CA GLY A 6 -10.98 1.32 7.79
C GLY A 6 -9.57 0.73 7.67
N ILE A 7 -9.45 -0.59 7.85
CA ILE A 7 -8.19 -1.33 7.72
C ILE A 7 -8.27 -2.29 6.53
N ALA A 8 -7.27 -2.26 5.66
CA ALA A 8 -7.16 -3.17 4.53
C ALA A 8 -5.76 -3.74 4.36
N SER A 9 -5.69 -4.86 3.64
CA SER A 9 -4.46 -5.59 3.34
C SER A 9 -4.46 -5.99 1.88
N LEU A 10 -3.35 -5.73 1.19
CA LEU A 10 -3.19 -6.03 -0.23
C LEU A 10 -1.81 -6.58 -0.53
N ASN A 11 -1.77 -7.78 -1.13
CA ASN A 11 -0.58 -8.28 -1.78
C ASN A 11 -0.44 -7.60 -3.14
N VAL A 12 0.67 -6.90 -3.35
CA VAL A 12 0.90 -6.13 -4.57
C VAL A 12 1.78 -6.87 -5.58
N ALA A 13 2.33 -8.04 -5.26
CA ALA A 13 3.16 -8.86 -6.15
C ALA A 13 4.21 -8.04 -6.93
N GLY A 14 4.95 -7.20 -6.22
CA GLY A 14 5.97 -6.28 -6.71
C GLY A 14 5.43 -4.93 -7.19
N LEU A 15 6.14 -3.86 -6.83
CA LEU A 15 5.87 -2.46 -7.23
C LEU A 15 6.90 -1.89 -8.22
N ALA A 16 7.60 -2.75 -8.98
CA ALA A 16 8.66 -2.30 -9.90
C ALA A 16 8.12 -1.41 -11.04
N ASP A 17 6.91 -1.70 -11.52
CA ASP A 17 6.24 -0.98 -12.60
C ASP A 17 5.62 0.35 -12.12
N HIS A 18 5.86 1.44 -12.86
CA HIS A 18 5.35 2.77 -12.57
C HIS A 18 3.81 2.84 -12.64
N ASP A 19 3.19 2.21 -13.63
CA ASP A 19 1.74 2.27 -13.83
C ASP A 19 1.01 1.49 -12.72
N LYS A 20 1.62 0.39 -12.27
CA LYS A 20 1.13 -0.39 -11.14
C LYS A 20 1.14 0.40 -9.83
N ARG A 21 2.19 1.20 -9.59
CA ARG A 21 2.25 2.11 -8.43
C ARG A 21 1.11 3.12 -8.47
N HIS A 22 0.87 3.75 -9.62
CA HIS A 22 -0.17 4.76 -9.76
C HIS A 22 -1.57 4.18 -9.50
N ASN A 23 -1.87 3.01 -10.08
CA ASN A 23 -3.15 2.33 -9.89
C ASN A 23 -3.41 1.91 -8.43
N ILE A 24 -2.37 1.56 -7.67
CA ILE A 24 -2.50 1.20 -6.26
C ILE A 24 -2.77 2.45 -5.42
N LEU A 25 -2.12 3.58 -5.72
CA LEU A 25 -2.32 4.84 -5.01
C LEU A 25 -3.78 5.31 -5.05
N ASP A 26 -4.51 5.04 -6.13
CA ASP A 26 -5.94 5.40 -6.20
C ASP A 26 -6.83 4.50 -5.33
N LYS A 27 -6.44 3.24 -5.13
CA LYS A 27 -7.22 2.26 -4.35
C LYS A 27 -7.00 2.38 -2.83
N ILE A 28 -5.90 2.97 -2.42
CA ILE A 28 -5.53 3.06 -0.99
C ILE A 28 -6.10 4.32 -0.30
N LYS A 29 -6.60 5.30 -1.06
CA LYS A 29 -7.12 6.58 -0.53
C LYS A 29 -8.34 6.42 0.38
N ASP A 30 -9.08 5.32 0.24
CA ASP A 30 -10.32 5.07 0.97
C ASP A 30 -10.10 4.39 2.33
N PHE A 31 -8.86 4.03 2.67
CA PHE A 31 -8.53 3.30 3.90
C PHE A 31 -7.64 4.15 4.80
N GLU A 32 -7.94 4.15 6.10
CA GLU A 32 -7.12 4.84 7.10
C GLU A 32 -5.81 4.10 7.37
N ILE A 33 -5.85 2.76 7.31
CA ILE A 33 -4.66 1.91 7.45
C ILE A 33 -4.62 0.91 6.30
N MET A 34 -3.50 0.87 5.59
CA MET A 34 -3.24 -0.07 4.49
C MET A 34 -1.95 -0.85 4.73
N CYS A 35 -2.06 -2.18 4.73
CA CYS A 35 -0.93 -3.09 4.78
C CYS A 35 -0.61 -3.60 3.37
N LEU A 36 0.60 -3.33 2.87
CA LEU A 36 1.06 -3.81 1.55
C LEU A 36 2.07 -4.94 1.71
N GLN A 37 1.81 -6.10 1.10
CA GLN A 37 2.72 -7.26 1.09
C GLN A 37 3.36 -7.47 -0.27
N GLU A 38 4.53 -8.14 -0.27
CA GLU A 38 5.31 -8.45 -1.48
C GLU A 38 5.60 -7.22 -2.34
N THR A 39 5.96 -6.09 -1.72
CA THR A 39 6.30 -4.87 -2.47
C THR A 39 7.54 -5.04 -3.36
N HIS A 40 8.40 -6.02 -3.03
CA HIS A 40 9.71 -6.27 -3.64
C HIS A 40 10.64 -5.04 -3.61
N ILE A 41 10.35 -4.08 -2.74
CA ILE A 41 11.23 -2.95 -2.47
C ILE A 41 12.36 -3.48 -1.59
N THR A 42 13.55 -3.59 -2.16
CA THR A 42 14.73 -4.19 -1.51
C THR A 42 15.39 -3.26 -0.50
N LYS A 43 15.13 -1.94 -0.57
CA LYS A 43 15.56 -0.94 0.40
C LYS A 43 14.48 0.12 0.57
N ILE A 44 14.12 0.41 1.82
CA ILE A 44 13.35 1.61 2.14
C ILE A 44 14.37 2.76 2.24
N PRO A 45 14.29 3.81 1.42
CA PRO A 45 15.35 4.82 1.30
C PRO A 45 15.69 5.61 2.58
N TYR A 46 14.97 5.38 3.69
CA TYR A 46 15.08 6.14 4.95
C TYR A 46 15.07 5.28 6.21
N LEU A 47 15.18 3.96 6.08
CA LEU A 47 15.34 3.02 7.19
C LEU A 47 16.66 2.27 6.97
N ASN A 48 17.63 2.51 7.87
CA ASN A 48 18.89 1.78 7.93
C ASN A 48 18.71 0.45 8.65
#